data_AF-A0A0W8G317-F1
#
_entry.id   AF-A0A0W8G317-F1
#
_cell.length_a   1.000
_cell.length_b   1.000
_cell.length_c   1.000
_cell.angle_alpha   90.00
_cell.angle_beta   90.00
_cell.angle_gamma   90.00
#
_symmetry.space_group_name_H-M   'P 1'
#
loop_
_entity.id
_entity.type
_entity.pdbx_description
1 polymer ?
#
loop_
_entity_poly.entity_id
_entity_poly.type
_entity_poly.pdbx_seq_one_letter_code
_entity_poly.pdbx_strand_id
1 'polypeptide(L)'
;MLAIKGLPPSLTVAEAGDYLRAALSGQAKKIEDLWTLLSCKAAIKSGTRLAPDEALTLLSMWRECPERDYCPHGRPVAVRFTEHELERLFKRKK
;
A
#
# COMPACT_ATOMS: atom_id res chain seq x y z
N MET A 1 8.74 28.51 -15.87
CA MET A 1 8.04 27.30 -16.34
C MET A 1 8.60 26.12 -15.58
N LEU A 2 7.78 25.35 -14.85
CA LEU A 2 8.23 24.16 -14.13
C LEU A 2 8.32 22.99 -15.12
N ALA A 3 9.39 22.20 -15.05
CA ALA A 3 9.62 21.06 -15.93
C ALA A 3 10.16 19.85 -15.15
N ILE A 4 9.60 18.67 -15.41
CA ILE A 4 10.09 17.39 -14.86
C ILE A 4 11.22 16.90 -15.77
N LYS A 5 12.42 16.77 -15.22
CA LYS A 5 13.62 16.32 -15.97
C LYS A 5 13.82 14.80 -15.96
N GLY A 6 13.12 14.08 -15.08
CA GLY A 6 13.25 12.63 -14.94
C GLY A 6 12.18 12.07 -14.02
N LEU A 7 11.85 10.81 -14.23
CA LEU A 7 10.83 10.06 -13.50
C LEU A 7 11.29 8.61 -13.28
N PRO A 8 10.97 8.00 -12.13
CA PRO A 8 11.17 6.57 -11.94
C PRO A 8 10.42 5.76 -13.01
N PRO A 9 10.97 4.63 -13.50
CA PRO A 9 10.30 3.81 -14.52
C PRO A 9 8.97 3.22 -14.03
N SER A 10 8.76 3.18 -12.71
CA SER A 10 7.52 2.72 -12.07
C SER A 10 6.39 3.74 -12.08
N LEU A 11 6.63 4.99 -12.49
CA LEU A 11 5.60 6.03 -12.51
C LEU A 11 5.25 6.45 -13.94
N THR A 12 3.96 6.55 -14.20
CA THR A 12 3.45 7.22 -15.40
C THR A 12 3.63 8.74 -15.29
N VAL A 13 3.60 9.43 -16.43
CA VAL A 13 3.66 10.90 -16.47
C VAL A 13 2.52 11.54 -15.68
N ALA A 14 1.33 10.92 -15.71
CA ALA A 14 0.17 11.39 -14.95
C ALA A 14 0.41 11.29 -13.43
N GLU A 15 0.88 10.13 -12.96
CA GLU A 15 1.20 9.91 -11.54
C GLU A 15 2.33 10.84 -11.06
N ALA A 16 3.35 11.05 -11.90
CA ALA A 16 4.43 11.99 -11.61
C ALA A 16 3.93 13.44 -11.50
N GLY A 17 3.00 13.86 -12.36
CA GLY A 17 2.38 15.17 -12.29
C GLY A 17 1.55 15.37 -11.03
N ASP A 18 0.80 14.35 -10.62
CA ASP A 18 0.04 14.35 -9.37
C ASP A 18 0.93 14.37 -8.13
N TYR A 19 2.04 13.64 -8.17
CA TYR A 19 3.05 13.66 -7.12
C TYR A 19 3.69 15.05 -6.99
N LEU A 20 4.10 15.65 -8.12
CA LEU A 20 4.67 16.99 -8.14
C LEU A 20 3.69 18.03 -7.58
N ARG A 21 2.40 17.94 -7.95
CA ARG A 21 1.36 18.80 -7.40
C ARG A 21 1.19 18.61 -5.89
N ALA A 22 1.18 17.38 -5.41
CA ALA A 22 1.10 17.10 -3.98
C ALA A 22 2.32 17.67 -3.21
N ALA A 23 3.53 17.51 -3.75
CA ALA A 23 4.76 18.06 -3.18
C ALA A 23 4.76 19.59 -3.11
N LEU A 24 4.23 20.26 -4.14
CA LEU A 24 4.18 21.71 -4.21
C LEU A 24 2.98 22.34 -3.48
N SER A 25 1.97 21.54 -3.12
CA SER A 25 0.74 22.02 -2.47
C SER A 25 0.94 22.55 -1.04
N GLY A 26 2.10 22.31 -0.44
CA GLY A 26 2.40 22.66 0.96
C GLY A 26 1.68 21.80 2.00
N GLN A 27 0.89 20.80 1.59
CA GLN A 27 0.21 19.86 2.49
C GLN A 27 1.16 18.83 3.10
N ALA A 28 2.19 18.44 2.36
CA ALA A 28 3.26 17.58 2.86
C ALA A 28 4.35 18.44 3.50
N LYS A 29 4.69 18.12 4.76
CA LYS A 29 5.75 18.83 5.51
C LYS A 29 7.07 18.10 5.40
N LYS A 30 7.03 16.78 5.19
CA LYS A 30 8.21 15.94 5.04
C LYS A 30 8.08 15.02 3.83
N ILE A 31 9.19 14.43 3.42
CA ILE A 31 9.22 13.51 2.27
C ILE A 31 8.43 12.23 2.55
N GLU A 32 8.35 11.80 3.82
CA GLU A 32 7.59 10.63 4.24
C GLU A 32 6.08 10.82 4.02
N ASP A 33 5.56 12.05 4.15
CA ASP A 33 4.16 12.37 3.84
C ASP A 33 3.87 12.12 2.36
N LEU A 34 4.84 12.45 1.50
CA LEU A 34 4.75 12.23 0.06
C LEU A 34 4.86 10.75 -0.30
N TRP A 35 5.75 10.00 0.35
CA TRP A 35 5.87 8.55 0.15
C TRP A 35 4.62 7.81 0.62
N THR A 36 4.03 8.23 1.73
CA THR A 36 2.78 7.70 2.26
C THR A 36 1.65 7.87 1.24
N LEU A 37 1.52 9.07 0.68
CA LEU A 37 0.53 9.37 -0.36
C LEU A 37 0.78 8.57 -1.65
N LEU A 38 2.03 8.51 -2.12
CA LEU A 38 2.41 7.78 -3.32
C LEU A 38 2.14 6.28 -3.17
N SER A 39 2.53 5.69 -2.04
CA SER A 39 2.31 4.27 -1.74
C SER A 39 0.83 3.91 -1.77
N CYS A 40 -0.03 4.79 -1.23
CA CYS A 40 -1.47 4.55 -1.29
C CYS A 40 -2.02 4.71 -2.72
N LYS A 41 -1.55 5.67 -3.51
CA LYS A 41 -2.00 5.84 -4.90
C LYS A 41 -1.62 4.66 -5.79
N ALA A 42 -0.39 4.15 -5.65
CA ALA A 42 0.15 3.03 -6.43
C ALA A 42 -0.32 1.65 -5.93
N ALA A 43 -0.94 1.56 -4.75
CA ALA A 43 -1.37 0.29 -4.18
C ALA A 43 -2.46 -0.40 -5.02
N ILE A 44 -2.41 -1.74 -5.05
CA ILE A 44 -3.51 -2.60 -5.53
C ILE A 44 -4.77 -2.27 -4.72
N LYS A 45 -5.88 -1.98 -5.41
CA LYS A 45 -7.11 -1.49 -4.80
C LYS A 45 -8.14 -2.61 -4.63
N SER A 46 -9.10 -2.35 -3.75
CA SER A 46 -10.25 -3.23 -3.60
C SER A 46 -10.95 -3.44 -4.95
N GLY A 47 -11.30 -4.68 -5.27
CA GLY A 47 -11.92 -5.07 -6.54
C GLY A 47 -10.94 -5.39 -7.67
N THR A 48 -9.63 -5.12 -7.51
CA THR A 48 -8.63 -5.60 -8.46
C THR A 48 -8.57 -7.12 -8.41
N ARG A 49 -8.80 -7.78 -9.56
CA ARG A 49 -8.62 -9.23 -9.69
C ARG A 49 -7.13 -9.52 -9.81
N LEU A 50 -6.65 -10.48 -9.03
CA LEU A 50 -5.28 -10.98 -9.09
C LEU A 50 -5.29 -12.43 -9.55
N ALA A 51 -4.36 -12.77 -10.42
CA ALA A 51 -4.02 -14.16 -10.70
C ALA A 51 -3.34 -14.78 -9.46
N PRO A 52 -3.37 -16.12 -9.30
CA PRO A 52 -2.81 -16.77 -8.12
C PRO A 52 -1.31 -16.47 -7.90
N ASP A 53 -0.54 -16.38 -8.97
CA ASP A 53 0.89 -16.06 -8.97
C ASP A 53 1.16 -14.58 -8.58
N GLU A 54 0.31 -13.65 -9.03
CA GLU A 54 0.38 -12.25 -8.60
C GLU A 54 0.11 -12.12 -7.09
N ALA A 55 -0.88 -12.86 -6.58
CA ALA A 55 -1.19 -12.86 -5.15
C ALA A 55 -0.03 -13.44 -4.31
N LEU A 56 0.59 -14.53 -4.78
CA LEU A 56 1.75 -15.12 -4.10
C LEU A 56 2.96 -14.17 -4.12
N THR A 57 3.20 -13.49 -5.23
CA THR A 57 4.24 -12.46 -5.35
C THR A 57 4.01 -11.34 -4.35
N LEU A 58 2.77 -10.83 -4.27
CA LEU A 58 2.39 -9.78 -3.32
C LEU A 58 2.65 -10.19 -1.87
N LEU A 59 2.28 -11.42 -1.50
CA LEU A 59 2.53 -11.97 -0.16
C LEU A 59 4.03 -12.10 0.13
N SER A 60 4.83 -12.46 -0.87
CA SER A 60 6.29 -12.60 -0.73
C SER A 60 6.93 -11.23 -0.51
N MET A 61 6.56 -10.22 -1.31
CA MET A 61 6.97 -8.83 -1.12
C MET A 61 6.55 -8.28 0.25
N TRP A 62 5.31 -8.57 0.70
CA TRP A 62 4.83 -8.16 2.01
C TRP A 62 5.66 -8.75 3.15
N ARG A 63 6.11 -10.02 3.04
CA ARG A 63 6.96 -10.65 4.06
C ARG A 63 8.33 -10.01 4.19
N GLU A 64 8.90 -9.53 3.09
CA GLU A 64 10.20 -8.85 3.05
C GLU A 64 10.11 -7.38 3.45
N CYS A 65 8.91 -6.79 3.40
CA CYS A 65 8.68 -5.42 3.80
C CYS A 65 8.96 -5.22 5.32
N PRO A 66 9.76 -4.21 5.71
CA PRO A 66 9.91 -3.82 7.11
C PRO A 66 8.60 -3.23 7.64
N GLU A 67 8.33 -3.38 8.94
CA GLU A 67 7.15 -2.81 9.62
C GLU A 67 5.79 -3.11 8.94
N ARG A 68 5.70 -4.28 8.31
CA ARG A 68 4.60 -4.72 7.42
C ARG A 68 3.22 -4.89 8.05
N ASP A 69 3.09 -4.87 9.37
CA ASP A 69 1.81 -5.13 10.03
C ASP A 69 0.82 -3.97 9.87
N TYR A 70 1.32 -2.76 9.58
CA TYR A 70 0.51 -1.57 9.33
C TYR A 70 0.90 -0.93 7.99
N CYS A 71 -0.07 -0.35 7.29
CA CYS A 71 0.22 0.48 6.14
C CYS A 71 0.85 1.81 6.60
N PRO A 72 1.47 2.61 5.71
CA PRO A 72 2.06 3.90 6.08
C PRO A 72 1.09 4.93 6.71
N HIS A 73 -0.22 4.69 6.62
CA HIS A 73 -1.26 5.50 7.28
C HIS A 73 -1.74 4.90 8.63
N GLY A 74 -1.15 3.80 9.09
CA GLY A 74 -1.49 3.12 10.34
C GLY A 74 -2.64 2.10 10.27
N ARG A 75 -3.14 1.74 9.08
CA ARG A 75 -4.19 0.71 8.97
C ARG A 75 -3.58 -0.69 9.06
N PRO A 76 -4.15 -1.62 9.83
CA PRO A 76 -3.68 -3.00 9.85
C PRO A 76 -3.76 -3.62 8.46
N VAL A 77 -2.69 -4.30 8.04
CA VAL A 77 -2.61 -4.92 6.70
C VAL A 77 -3.16 -6.35 6.71
N ALA A 78 -3.09 -7.03 7.86
CA ALA A 78 -3.55 -8.40 8.02
C ALA A 78 -4.32 -8.58 9.32
N VAL A 79 -5.28 -9.50 9.31
CA VAL A 79 -5.95 -10.01 10.50
C VAL A 79 -5.54 -11.48 10.66
N ARG A 80 -5.23 -11.90 11.89
CA ARG A 80 -4.85 -13.27 12.21
C ARG A 80 -5.99 -13.91 12.99
N PHE A 81 -6.34 -15.13 12.63
CA PHE A 81 -7.27 -15.96 13.38
C PHE A 81 -6.50 -17.18 13.91
N THR A 82 -6.55 -17.37 15.20
CA THR A 82 -6.11 -18.61 15.86
C THR A 82 -7.12 -19.72 15.62
N GLU A 83 -6.70 -20.97 15.82
CA GLU A 83 -7.59 -22.13 15.71
C GLU A 83 -8.79 -22.00 16.67
N HIS A 84 -8.55 -21.55 17.90
CA HIS A 84 -9.62 -21.32 18.88
C HIS A 84 -10.62 -20.24 18.43
N GLU A 85 -10.16 -19.14 17.84
CA GLU A 85 -11.04 -18.11 17.29
C GLU A 85 -11.87 -18.64 16.13
N LEU A 86 -11.29 -19.47 15.26
CA LEU A 86 -12.02 -20.14 14.19
C LEU A 86 -13.08 -21.09 14.77
N GLU A 87 -12.73 -21.94 15.73
CA GLU A 87 -13.68 -22.84 16.40
C GLU A 87 -14.86 -22.06 17.01
N ARG A 88 -14.59 -20.93 17.67
CA ARG A 88 -15.62 -20.06 18.24
C ARG A 88 -16.53 -19.44 17.19
N LEU A 89 -15.97 -18.97 16.06
CA LEU A 89 -16.73 -18.42 14.94
C LEU A 89 -17.70 -19.46 14.33
N PHE A 90 -17.26 -20.72 14.25
CA PHE A 90 -18.11 -21.84 13.82
C PHE A 90 -18.97 -22.46 14.93
N LYS A 91 -18.97 -21.87 16.14
CA LYS A 91 -19.72 -22.35 17.32
C LYS A 91 -19.39 -23.80 17.71
N ARG A 92 -18.16 -24.24 17.44
CA ARG A 92 -17.69 -25.61 17.72
C ARG A 92 -17.23 -25.80 19.17
N LYS A 93 -16.80 -24.72 19.84
CA LYS A 93 -16.54 -24.67 21.29
C LYS A 93 -17.06 -23.34 21.86
N LYS A 94 -17.47 -23.35 23.14
CA LYS A 94 -17.91 -22.15 23.87
C LYS A 94 -16.73 -21.31 24.30
#